data_AF-A0AAU4ACW1-F1
#
_entry.id   AF-A0AAU4ACW1-F1
#
_cell.length_a   1.000
_cell.length_b   1.000
_cell.length_c   1.000
_cell.angle_alpha   90.00
_cell.angle_beta   90.00
_cell.angle_gamma   90.00
#
_symmetry.space_group_name_H-M   'P 1'
#
loop_
_entity.id
_entity.type
_entity.pdbx_description
1 polymer ?
#
loop_
_entity_poly.entity_id
_entity_poly.type
_entity_poly.pdbx_seq_one_letter_code
_entity_poly.pdbx_strand_id
1 'polypeptide(L)'
;MITVLASVVAVIGTLIGSWSTYAFQRRAAARTRAEAREERLRQERLSAYSAYAGAVTELKRAQITLWFRRRADPRDEETVLAAQLESDRLGAAAETTVFHLRLVAEDPVLRPFMTAISTTLGEIKHADDRRAVIAIEARFEEAVGAFLDAAALGLR
;
A
#
# COMPACT_ATOMS: atom_id res chain seq x y z
N MET A 1 -69.75 16.70 -4.28
CA MET A 1 -68.65 17.65 -4.55
C MET A 1 -67.51 17.56 -3.52
N ILE A 2 -67.80 17.57 -2.20
CA ILE A 2 -66.76 17.57 -1.14
C ILE A 2 -65.89 16.29 -1.12
N THR A 3 -66.48 15.12 -1.39
CA THR A 3 -65.79 13.81 -1.40
C THR A 3 -64.73 13.68 -2.49
N VAL A 4 -64.99 14.26 -3.67
CA VAL A 4 -64.04 14.27 -4.79
C VAL A 4 -62.84 15.14 -4.47
N LEU A 5 -63.06 16.28 -3.79
CA LEU A 5 -61.98 17.14 -3.35
C LEU A 5 -61.08 16.43 -2.31
N ALA A 6 -61.70 15.74 -1.35
CA ALA A 6 -60.96 15.01 -0.31
C ALA A 6 -60.11 13.87 -0.88
N SER A 7 -60.63 13.12 -1.86
CA SER A 7 -59.85 12.03 -2.49
C SER A 7 -58.67 12.57 -3.31
N VAL A 8 -58.84 13.69 -4.01
CA VAL A 8 -57.76 14.33 -4.77
C VAL A 8 -56.65 14.80 -3.84
N VAL A 9 -57.00 15.45 -2.71
CA VAL A 9 -56.02 15.91 -1.72
C VAL A 9 -55.26 14.72 -1.09
N ALA A 10 -55.95 13.62 -0.80
CA ALA A 10 -55.33 12.41 -0.25
C ALA A 10 -54.32 11.77 -1.24
N VAL A 11 -54.68 11.68 -2.52
CA VAL A 11 -53.79 11.16 -3.57
C VAL A 11 -52.56 12.05 -3.75
N ILE A 12 -52.74 13.38 -3.75
CA ILE A 12 -51.63 14.34 -3.84
C ILE A 12 -50.70 14.21 -2.62
N GLY A 13 -51.24 14.10 -1.41
CA GLY A 13 -50.43 13.89 -0.20
C GLY A 13 -49.59 12.61 -0.25
N THR A 14 -50.15 11.55 -0.84
CA THR A 14 -49.46 10.24 -1.00
C THR A 14 -48.39 10.29 -2.10
N LEU A 15 -48.65 11.00 -3.20
CA LEU A 15 -47.67 11.26 -4.26
C LEU A 15 -46.51 12.14 -3.78
N ILE A 16 -46.79 13.19 -3.02
CA ILE A 16 -45.76 14.06 -2.44
C ILE A 16 -44.91 13.31 -1.40
N GLY A 17 -45.54 12.49 -0.57
CA GLY A 17 -44.85 11.65 0.41
C GLY A 17 -43.92 10.60 -0.23
N SER A 18 -44.39 9.92 -1.28
CA SER A 18 -43.60 8.91 -2.00
C SER A 18 -42.43 9.53 -2.79
N TRP A 19 -42.65 10.67 -3.43
CA TRP A 19 -41.59 11.37 -4.18
C TRP A 19 -40.52 11.97 -3.27
N SER A 20 -40.92 12.53 -2.12
CA SER A 20 -39.99 13.03 -1.10
C SER A 20 -39.12 11.91 -0.52
N THR A 21 -39.73 10.76 -0.23
CA THR A 21 -39.01 9.56 0.26
C THR A 21 -38.03 9.03 -0.78
N TYR A 22 -38.43 8.94 -2.05
CA TYR A 22 -37.57 8.48 -3.14
C TYR A 22 -36.36 9.41 -3.37
N ALA A 23 -36.55 10.72 -3.32
CA ALA A 23 -35.47 11.69 -3.44
C ALA A 23 -34.49 11.63 -2.25
N PHE A 24 -34.98 11.40 -1.03
CA PHE A 24 -34.16 11.22 0.16
C PHE A 24 -33.36 9.91 0.11
N GLN A 25 -34.00 8.81 -0.29
CA GLN A 25 -33.36 7.50 -0.48
C GLN A 25 -32.28 7.56 -1.57
N ARG A 26 -32.53 8.28 -2.68
CA ARG A 26 -31.56 8.45 -3.76
C ARG A 26 -30.36 9.28 -3.35
N ARG A 27 -30.55 10.32 -2.53
CA ARG A 27 -29.44 11.12 -1.95
C ARG A 27 -28.67 10.35 -0.88
N ALA A 28 -29.35 9.60 -0.02
CA ALA A 28 -28.71 8.73 0.97
C ALA A 28 -27.87 7.65 0.27
N ALA A 29 -28.42 6.96 -0.73
CA ALA A 29 -27.69 5.96 -1.52
C ALA A 29 -26.51 6.55 -2.30
N ALA A 30 -26.60 7.81 -2.77
CA ALA A 30 -25.47 8.49 -3.41
C ALA A 30 -24.36 8.84 -2.40
N ARG A 31 -24.72 9.30 -1.19
CA ARG A 31 -23.77 9.58 -0.10
C ARG A 31 -23.08 8.32 0.40
N THR A 32 -23.85 7.25 0.67
CA THR A 32 -23.30 5.94 1.07
C THR A 32 -22.39 5.34 -0.01
N ARG A 33 -22.68 5.57 -1.30
CA ARG A 33 -21.80 5.13 -2.40
C ARG A 33 -20.51 5.94 -2.52
N ALA A 34 -20.55 7.24 -2.21
CA ALA A 34 -19.35 8.09 -2.22
C ALA A 34 -18.42 7.71 -1.05
N GLU A 35 -18.98 7.58 0.16
CA GLU A 35 -18.26 7.11 1.35
C GLU A 35 -17.67 5.70 1.15
N ALA A 36 -18.43 4.79 0.54
CA ALA A 36 -17.94 3.44 0.25
C ALA A 36 -16.83 3.42 -0.83
N ARG A 37 -16.78 4.39 -1.75
CA ARG A 37 -15.71 4.49 -2.75
C ARG A 37 -14.44 5.07 -2.13
N GLU A 38 -14.58 6.09 -1.29
CA GLU A 38 -13.46 6.72 -0.59
C GLU A 38 -12.79 5.73 0.37
N GLU A 39 -13.58 4.98 1.14
CA GLU A 39 -13.05 3.93 2.02
C GLU A 39 -12.37 2.80 1.25
N ARG A 40 -12.91 2.41 0.08
CA ARG A 40 -12.24 1.43 -0.81
C ARG A 40 -10.89 1.94 -1.29
N LEU A 41 -10.81 3.18 -1.74
CA LEU A 41 -9.54 3.77 -2.20
C LEU A 41 -8.53 3.87 -1.05
N ARG A 42 -8.99 4.23 0.15
CA ARG A 42 -8.14 4.26 1.36
C ARG A 42 -7.58 2.88 1.69
N GLN A 43 -8.40 1.83 1.61
CA GLN A 43 -7.99 0.45 1.83
C GLN A 43 -7.02 -0.06 0.75
N GLU A 44 -7.28 0.26 -0.52
CA GLU A 44 -6.38 -0.08 -1.64
C GLU A 44 -5.01 0.57 -1.48
N ARG A 45 -4.95 1.85 -1.08
CA ARG A 45 -3.70 2.56 -0.78
C ARG A 45 -2.98 1.94 0.42
N LEU A 46 -3.68 1.68 1.52
CA LEU A 46 -3.10 1.03 2.70
C LEU A 46 -2.51 -0.35 2.34
N SER A 47 -3.23 -1.14 1.54
CA SER A 47 -2.77 -2.44 1.06
C SER A 47 -1.53 -2.30 0.18
N ALA A 48 -1.49 -1.33 -0.74
CA ALA A 48 -0.34 -1.08 -1.59
C ALA A 48 0.91 -0.66 -0.78
N TYR A 49 0.76 0.27 0.16
CA TYR A 49 1.86 0.74 1.01
C TYR A 49 2.43 -0.36 1.90
N SER A 50 1.56 -1.15 2.56
CA SER A 50 1.98 -2.27 3.40
C SER A 50 2.61 -3.41 2.59
N ALA A 51 2.08 -3.71 1.40
CA ALA A 51 2.67 -4.71 0.51
C ALA A 51 4.09 -4.31 0.06
N TYR A 52 4.31 -3.03 -0.29
CA TYR A 52 5.63 -2.53 -0.64
C TYR A 52 6.61 -2.65 0.53
N ALA A 53 6.24 -2.16 1.72
CA ALA A 53 7.07 -2.24 2.92
C ALA A 53 7.45 -3.69 3.28
N GLY A 54 6.49 -4.62 3.18
CA GLY A 54 6.74 -6.04 3.37
C GLY A 54 7.72 -6.61 2.34
N ALA A 55 7.50 -6.32 1.05
CA ALA A 55 8.33 -6.85 -0.02
C ALA A 55 9.80 -6.39 0.06
N VAL A 56 10.03 -5.10 0.37
CA VAL A 56 11.41 -4.58 0.55
C VAL A 56 12.08 -5.14 1.80
N THR A 57 11.31 -5.44 2.85
CA THR A 57 11.83 -6.05 4.08
C THR A 57 12.27 -7.50 3.85
N GLU A 58 11.48 -8.27 3.11
CA GLU A 58 11.86 -9.63 2.69
C GLU A 58 13.09 -9.60 1.78
N LEU A 59 13.16 -8.66 0.85
CA LEU A 59 14.33 -8.46 0.00
C LEU A 59 15.59 -8.13 0.81
N LYS A 60 15.50 -7.21 1.80
CA LYS A 60 16.60 -6.92 2.74
C LYS A 60 17.10 -8.22 3.37
N ARG A 61 16.20 -9.01 3.94
CA ARG A 61 16.52 -10.27 4.62
C ARG A 61 17.25 -11.24 3.70
N ALA A 62 16.79 -11.39 2.46
CA ALA A 62 17.44 -12.26 1.47
C ALA A 62 18.82 -11.75 1.06
N GLN A 63 18.99 -10.45 0.87
CA GLN A 63 20.30 -9.85 0.54
C GLN A 63 21.31 -9.99 1.68
N ILE A 64 20.88 -9.79 2.94
CA ILE A 64 21.72 -10.04 4.12
C ILE A 64 22.10 -11.52 4.22
N THR A 65 21.14 -12.42 3.98
CA THR A 65 21.41 -13.87 3.96
C THR A 65 22.45 -14.22 2.90
N LEU A 66 22.28 -13.72 1.68
CA LEU A 66 23.24 -13.89 0.58
C LEU A 66 24.62 -13.33 0.95
N TRP A 67 24.67 -12.15 1.58
CA TRP A 67 25.91 -11.53 2.04
C TRP A 67 26.67 -12.42 3.02
N PHE A 68 25.97 -13.02 4.01
CA PHE A 68 26.58 -13.96 4.96
C PHE A 68 27.06 -15.24 4.28
N ARG A 69 26.24 -15.82 3.39
CA ARG A 69 26.60 -17.08 2.67
C ARG A 69 27.84 -16.90 1.81
N ARG A 70 27.97 -15.76 1.11
CA ARG A 70 29.16 -15.46 0.30
C ARG A 70 30.46 -15.33 1.09
N ARG A 71 30.36 -15.04 2.40
CA ARG A 71 31.49 -14.82 3.32
C ARG A 71 31.66 -15.94 4.33
N ALA A 72 30.90 -17.03 4.21
CA ALA A 72 31.06 -18.21 5.05
C ALA A 72 32.40 -18.91 4.75
N ASP A 73 33.01 -19.48 5.78
CA ASP A 73 34.22 -20.30 5.67
C ASP A 73 33.99 -21.63 6.44
N PRO A 74 33.95 -22.79 5.74
CA PRO A 74 34.06 -22.96 4.29
C PRO A 74 32.82 -22.42 3.55
N ARG A 75 33.04 -21.91 2.33
CA ARG A 75 31.96 -21.45 1.45
C ARG A 75 31.29 -22.62 0.75
N ASP A 76 29.96 -22.69 0.85
CA ASP A 76 29.11 -23.65 0.13
C ASP A 76 28.41 -22.96 -1.05
N GLU A 77 28.88 -23.26 -2.27
CA GLU A 77 28.38 -22.65 -3.50
C GLU A 77 26.90 -22.98 -3.79
N GLU A 78 26.39 -24.14 -3.36
CA GLU A 78 24.99 -24.50 -3.56
C GLU A 78 24.08 -23.57 -2.74
N THR A 79 24.43 -23.34 -1.47
CA THR A 79 23.67 -22.42 -0.60
C THR A 79 23.80 -20.97 -1.04
N VAL A 80 24.94 -20.57 -1.61
CA VAL A 80 25.14 -19.23 -2.19
C VAL A 80 24.24 -19.05 -3.41
N LEU A 81 24.20 -20.03 -4.31
CA LEU A 81 23.35 -20.00 -5.49
C LEU A 81 21.87 -19.94 -5.11
N ALA A 82 21.43 -20.77 -4.16
CA ALA A 82 20.05 -20.74 -3.67
C ALA A 82 19.66 -19.38 -3.06
N ALA A 83 20.54 -18.80 -2.24
CA ALA A 83 20.32 -17.47 -1.66
C ALA A 83 20.28 -16.36 -2.72
N GLN A 84 21.05 -16.51 -3.81
CA GLN A 84 21.04 -15.57 -4.91
C GLN A 84 19.73 -15.64 -5.71
N LEU A 85 19.28 -16.84 -6.07
CA LEU A 85 17.99 -17.04 -6.74
C LEU A 85 16.82 -16.49 -5.90
N GLU A 86 16.84 -16.70 -4.59
CA GLU A 86 15.81 -16.16 -3.70
C GLU A 86 15.86 -14.62 -3.62
N SER A 87 17.05 -14.04 -3.54
CA SER A 87 17.24 -12.59 -3.58
C SER A 87 16.72 -11.99 -4.89
N ASP A 88 16.98 -12.63 -6.04
CA ASP A 88 16.51 -12.17 -7.34
C ASP A 88 14.98 -12.27 -7.46
N ARG A 89 14.40 -13.38 -6.98
CA ARG A 89 12.95 -13.59 -6.92
C ARG A 89 12.25 -12.51 -6.08
N LEU A 90 12.79 -12.21 -4.89
CA LEU A 90 12.26 -11.18 -4.01
C LEU A 90 12.51 -9.76 -4.57
N GLY A 91 13.58 -9.56 -5.32
CA GLY A 91 13.85 -8.35 -6.08
C GLY A 91 12.71 -8.04 -7.06
N ALA A 92 12.36 -9.03 -7.89
CA ALA A 92 11.25 -8.91 -8.84
C ALA A 92 9.89 -8.70 -8.15
N ALA A 93 9.66 -9.37 -7.00
CA ALA A 93 8.44 -9.19 -6.22
C ALA A 93 8.34 -7.76 -5.64
N ALA A 94 9.43 -7.22 -5.09
CA ALA A 94 9.49 -5.84 -4.61
C ALA A 94 9.26 -4.84 -5.75
N GLU A 95 9.86 -5.06 -6.93
CA GLU A 95 9.64 -4.20 -8.10
C GLU A 95 8.17 -4.21 -8.55
N THR A 96 7.51 -5.37 -8.50
CA THR A 96 6.07 -5.49 -8.80
C THR A 96 5.23 -4.62 -7.86
N THR A 97 5.57 -4.55 -6.57
CA THR A 97 4.88 -3.67 -5.63
C THR A 97 5.11 -2.18 -5.91
N VAL A 98 6.27 -1.79 -6.45
CA VAL A 98 6.53 -0.42 -6.91
C VAL A 98 5.61 -0.05 -8.08
N PHE A 99 5.43 -0.96 -9.04
CA PHE A 99 4.49 -0.74 -10.15
C PHE A 99 3.06 -0.55 -9.64
N HIS A 100 2.63 -1.39 -8.70
CA HIS A 100 1.32 -1.26 -8.09
C HIS A 100 1.16 0.07 -7.34
N LEU A 101 2.18 0.49 -6.58
CA LEU A 101 2.19 1.79 -5.90
C LEU A 101 1.99 2.95 -6.89
N ARG A 102 2.69 2.92 -8.04
CA ARG A 102 2.56 3.93 -9.09
C ARG A 102 1.17 3.96 -9.72
N LEU A 103 0.44 2.84 -9.74
CA LEU A 103 -0.91 2.78 -10.34
C LEU A 103 -2.00 3.25 -9.36
N VAL A 104 -1.87 2.90 -8.07
CA VAL A 104 -2.95 3.06 -7.08
C VAL A 104 -2.71 4.26 -6.16
N ALA A 105 -1.44 4.64 -5.97
CA ALA A 105 -1.02 5.53 -4.91
C ALA A 105 0.16 6.42 -5.32
N GLU A 106 0.19 6.89 -6.58
CA GLU A 106 1.26 7.79 -7.04
C GLU A 106 1.20 9.12 -6.28
N ASP A 107 2.05 9.22 -5.26
CA ASP A 107 2.29 10.43 -4.52
C ASP A 107 3.76 10.86 -4.74
N PRO A 108 4.01 12.01 -5.41
CA PRO A 108 5.35 12.55 -5.57
C PRO A 108 6.13 12.68 -4.25
N VAL A 109 5.45 12.89 -3.13
CA VAL A 109 6.05 13.00 -1.79
C VAL A 109 6.68 11.67 -1.35
N LEU A 110 6.19 10.53 -1.84
CA LEU A 110 6.71 9.20 -1.47
C LEU A 110 7.97 8.80 -2.25
N ARG A 111 8.21 9.37 -3.44
CA ARG A 111 9.34 8.98 -4.31
C ARG A 111 10.70 9.08 -3.61
N PRO A 112 11.05 10.16 -2.87
CA PRO A 112 12.34 10.26 -2.20
C PRO A 112 12.57 9.14 -1.18
N PHE A 113 11.54 8.73 -0.45
CA PHE A 113 11.64 7.64 0.53
C PHE A 113 11.84 6.29 -0.16
N MET A 114 11.11 6.03 -1.25
CA MET A 114 11.32 4.81 -2.05
C MET A 114 12.75 4.76 -2.62
N THR A 115 13.28 5.89 -3.09
CA THR A 115 14.66 6.00 -3.54
C THR A 115 15.63 5.69 -2.40
N ALA A 116 15.45 6.29 -1.22
CA ALA A 116 16.31 6.03 -0.06
C ALA A 116 16.34 4.55 0.34
N ILE A 117 15.17 3.88 0.35
CA ILE A 117 15.06 2.43 0.59
C ILE A 117 15.87 1.65 -0.45
N SER A 118 15.66 1.95 -1.75
CA SER A 118 16.34 1.24 -2.84
C SER A 118 17.86 1.43 -2.83
N THR A 119 18.33 2.64 -2.53
CA THR A 119 19.76 2.95 -2.39
C THR A 119 20.36 2.15 -1.23
N THR A 120 19.69 2.15 -0.08
CA THR A 120 20.17 1.45 1.12
C THR A 120 20.26 -0.06 0.90
N LEU A 121 19.27 -0.66 0.22
CA LEU A 121 19.34 -2.07 -0.20
C LEU A 121 20.55 -2.32 -1.12
N GLY A 122 20.78 -1.43 -2.09
CA GLY A 122 21.91 -1.52 -3.01
C GLY A 122 23.29 -1.54 -2.35
N GLU A 123 23.41 -0.99 -1.13
CA GLU A 123 24.65 -0.96 -0.35
C GLU A 123 24.99 -2.30 0.32
N ILE A 124 24.02 -3.17 0.59
CA ILE A 124 24.22 -4.43 1.34
C ILE A 124 25.29 -5.30 0.68
N LYS A 125 25.25 -5.44 -0.64
CA LYS A 125 26.23 -6.25 -1.39
C LYS A 125 27.66 -5.72 -1.29
N HIS A 126 27.83 -4.43 -0.99
CA HIS A 126 29.10 -3.72 -0.88
C HIS A 126 29.59 -3.60 0.56
N ALA A 127 28.82 -4.05 1.56
CA ALA A 127 29.25 -4.00 2.95
C ALA A 127 30.50 -4.88 3.16
N ASP A 128 31.55 -4.31 3.75
CA ASP A 128 32.81 -5.02 3.98
C ASP A 128 32.68 -6.03 5.12
N ASP A 129 32.00 -5.63 6.19
CA ASP A 129 31.89 -6.40 7.43
C ASP A 129 30.46 -6.41 8.00
N ARG A 130 30.28 -7.19 9.07
CA ARG A 130 28.99 -7.33 9.75
C ARG A 130 28.51 -6.01 10.37
N ARG A 131 29.43 -5.13 10.80
CA ARG A 131 29.09 -3.84 11.40
C ARG A 131 28.49 -2.90 10.35
N ALA A 132 29.03 -2.91 9.13
CA ALA A 132 28.49 -2.19 7.99
C ALA A 132 27.08 -2.70 7.64
N VAL A 133 26.86 -4.02 7.63
CA VAL A 133 25.51 -4.60 7.41
C VAL A 133 24.52 -4.12 8.48
N ILE A 134 24.89 -4.13 9.76
CA ILE A 134 24.03 -3.65 10.85
C ILE A 134 23.70 -2.15 10.68
N ALA A 135 24.68 -1.33 10.28
CA ALA A 135 24.47 0.08 10.04
C ALA A 135 23.54 0.35 8.84
N ILE A 136 23.69 -0.43 7.76
CA ILE A 136 22.80 -0.38 6.59
C ILE A 136 21.38 -0.82 6.98
N GLU A 137 21.24 -1.87 7.78
CA GLU A 137 19.95 -2.35 8.28
C GLU A 137 19.23 -1.29 9.12
N ALA A 138 19.94 -0.60 10.02
CA ALA A 138 19.36 0.50 10.80
C ALA A 138 18.87 1.65 9.91
N ARG A 139 19.67 2.08 8.92
CA ARG A 139 19.25 3.11 7.95
C ARG A 139 18.06 2.67 7.11
N PHE A 140 17.99 1.38 6.77
CA PHE A 140 16.87 0.83 6.03
C PHE A 140 15.58 0.91 6.85
N GLU A 141 15.63 0.56 8.14
CA GLU A 141 14.48 0.63 9.03
C GLU A 141 13.99 2.07 9.23
N GLU A 142 14.91 3.03 9.36
CA GLU A 142 14.59 4.45 9.38
C GLU A 142 13.91 4.90 8.07
N ALA A 143 14.43 4.47 6.91
CA ALA A 143 13.87 4.83 5.60
C ALA A 143 12.48 4.24 5.38
N VAL A 144 12.25 2.99 5.79
CA VAL A 144 10.92 2.34 5.74
C VAL A 144 9.95 3.01 6.72
N GLY A 145 10.40 3.36 7.93
CA GLY A 145 9.59 4.09 8.89
C GLY A 145 9.14 5.45 8.33
N ALA A 146 10.08 6.23 7.79
CA ALA A 146 9.79 7.53 7.18
C ALA A 146 8.84 7.42 5.97
N PHE A 147 8.97 6.35 5.16
CA PHE A 147 8.02 6.05 4.10
C PHE A 147 6.60 5.81 4.65
N LEU A 148 6.46 4.98 5.68
CA LEU A 148 5.16 4.64 6.28
C LEU A 148 4.51 5.86 6.95
N ASP A 149 5.29 6.71 7.61
CA ASP A 149 4.80 7.96 8.20
C ASP A 149 4.28 8.92 7.13
N ALA A 150 5.05 9.11 6.05
CA ALA A 150 4.62 9.92 4.91
C ALA A 150 3.36 9.35 4.25
N ALA A 151 3.31 8.02 4.07
CA ALA A 151 2.16 7.33 3.51
C ALA A 151 0.91 7.48 4.39
N ALA A 152 1.07 7.42 5.72
CA ALA A 152 -0.03 7.60 6.67
C ALA A 152 -0.61 9.02 6.63
N LEU A 153 0.19 10.04 6.34
CA LEU A 153 -0.31 11.41 6.14
C LEU A 153 -1.16 11.52 4.86
N GLY A 154 -0.82 10.80 3.79
CA GLY A 154 -1.59 10.76 2.54
C GLY A 154 -2.86 9.88 2.59
N LEU A 155 -3.11 9.19 3.70
CA LEU A 155 -4.33 8.41 3.95
C LEU A 155 -5.40 9.20 4.74
N ARG A 156 -5.05 10.38 5.26
CA ARG A 156 -5.96 11.30 5.98
C ARG A 156 -6.65 12.26 5.02
#